data_AF-A0A0W8FLH5-F1
#
_entry.id   AF-A0A0W8FLH5-F1
#
_cell.length_a   1.000
_cell.length_b   1.000
_cell.length_c   1.000
_cell.angle_alpha   90.00
_cell.angle_beta   90.00
_cell.angle_gamma   90.00
#
_symmetry.space_group_name_H-M   'P 1'
#
loop_
_entity.id
_entity.type
_entity.pdbx_description
1 polymer ?
#
loop_
_entity_poly.entity_id
_entity_poly.type
_entity_poly.pdbx_seq_one_letter_code
_entity_poly.pdbx_strand_id
1 'polypeptide(L)'
;MATMTISEAEHIIDVFAAALQKEQPPSKGENEESFYWKRYRHHLPLSILQGYNVFQFDIALKMRIANMFLFFASRNNFEEHFAKEIKICSLPIAALGRFIPDDLLAKLKYLAELSNTVSRDSAEFRKYERPIWEEYCAHDEWFINDKKFISLETSEAFAAYCRRIGANDPIYWQKIYTRLGLEYTSSSPKGNNPVRA
;
A
#
# COMPACT_ATOMS: atom_id res chain seq x y z
N MET A 1 10.78 -18.78 -8.94
CA MET A 1 9.58 -18.04 -8.49
C MET A 1 9.96 -17.33 -7.19
N ALA A 2 9.26 -16.27 -6.80
CA ALA A 2 9.56 -15.60 -5.54
C ALA A 2 9.03 -16.44 -4.36
N THR A 3 9.77 -16.46 -3.25
CA THR A 3 9.31 -16.94 -1.96
C THR A 3 9.06 -15.73 -1.06
N MET A 4 7.95 -15.70 -0.34
CA MET A 4 7.69 -14.74 0.73
C MET A 4 7.19 -15.50 1.95
N THR A 5 7.81 -15.25 3.10
CA THR A 5 7.40 -15.78 4.41
C THR A 5 6.38 -14.86 5.07
N ILE A 6 5.67 -15.35 6.09
CA ILE A 6 4.75 -14.51 6.86
C ILE A 6 5.50 -13.37 7.56
N SER A 7 6.69 -13.63 8.10
CA SER A 7 7.49 -12.59 8.76
C SER A 7 7.91 -11.48 7.79
N GLU A 8 8.31 -11.84 6.56
CA GLU A 8 8.60 -10.85 5.51
C GLU A 8 7.35 -10.05 5.11
N ALA A 9 6.20 -10.71 4.98
CA ALA A 9 4.92 -10.04 4.70
C ALA A 9 4.56 -9.03 5.79
N GLU A 10 4.65 -9.42 7.07
CA GLU A 10 4.38 -8.54 8.20
C GLU A 10 5.35 -7.35 8.23
N HIS A 11 6.64 -7.59 8.00
CA HIS A 11 7.65 -6.53 7.92
C HIS A 11 7.36 -5.53 6.79
N ILE A 12 6.96 -6.00 5.60
CA ILE A 12 6.55 -5.14 4.49
C ILE A 12 5.38 -4.24 4.91
N ILE A 13 4.36 -4.81 5.58
CA ILE A 13 3.21 -4.04 6.01
C ILE A 13 3.59 -3.02 7.11
N ASP A 14 4.53 -3.36 8.00
CA ASP A 14 5.01 -2.44 9.03
C ASP A 14 5.79 -1.26 8.42
N VAL A 15 6.63 -1.51 7.40
CA VAL A 15 7.30 -0.45 6.64
C VAL A 15 6.27 0.50 6.04
N PHE A 16 5.20 -0.04 5.44
CA PHE A 16 4.12 0.75 4.86
C PHE A 16 3.34 1.55 5.91
N ALA A 17 2.95 0.91 7.02
CA ALA A 17 2.22 1.57 8.09
C ALA A 17 3.05 2.71 8.72
N ALA A 18 4.34 2.47 8.95
CA ALA A 18 5.27 3.50 9.43
C ALA A 18 5.41 4.65 8.42
N ALA A 19 5.38 4.35 7.12
CA ALA A 19 5.39 5.38 6.07
C ALA A 19 4.17 6.30 6.16
N LEU A 20 2.97 5.74 6.32
CA LEU A 20 1.73 6.50 6.45
C LEU A 20 1.66 7.30 7.75
N GLN A 21 2.20 6.76 8.86
CA GLN A 21 2.21 7.45 10.15
C GLN A 21 3.15 8.67 10.20
N LYS A 22 4.13 8.75 9.30
CA LYS A 22 5.04 9.92 9.20
C LYS A 22 4.35 11.18 8.67
N GLU A 23 3.09 11.11 8.27
CA GLU A 23 2.28 12.29 7.97
C GLU A 23 2.08 13.15 9.22
N GLN A 24 2.87 14.22 9.34
CA GLN A 24 2.61 15.24 10.34
C GLN A 24 1.39 16.10 9.91
N PRO A 25 0.32 16.17 10.73
CA PRO A 25 -0.64 17.27 10.61
C PRO A 25 0.08 18.60 10.88
N PRO A 26 -0.45 19.74 10.40
CA PRO A 26 0.28 20.99 10.50
C PRO A 26 0.35 21.36 11.97
N SER A 27 1.47 21.96 12.35
CA SER A 27 1.56 22.74 13.59
C SER A 27 0.38 23.72 13.58
N LYS A 28 -0.47 23.71 14.61
CA LYS A 28 -1.55 24.70 14.77
C LYS A 28 -0.95 26.10 14.61
N GLY A 29 -1.17 26.76 13.47
CA GLY A 29 -0.62 28.08 13.17
C GLY A 29 -0.09 28.30 11.75
N GLU A 30 0.06 27.26 10.93
CA GLU A 30 0.44 27.43 9.52
C GLU A 30 -0.78 27.82 8.66
N ASN A 31 -0.69 28.97 7.96
CA ASN A 31 -1.76 29.47 7.10
C ASN A 31 -2.07 28.47 5.96
N GLU A 32 -3.21 27.79 6.05
CA GLU A 32 -3.71 26.75 5.14
C GLU A 32 -4.15 27.26 3.74
N GLU A 33 -3.80 28.48 3.35
CA GLU A 33 -4.41 29.15 2.19
C GLU A 33 -3.78 28.81 0.83
N SER A 34 -2.66 28.09 0.80
CA SER A 34 -2.06 27.70 -0.49
C SER A 34 -2.69 26.40 -1.02
N PHE A 35 -3.41 26.53 -2.14
CA PHE A 35 -3.90 25.42 -2.97
C PHE A 35 -2.84 24.32 -3.22
N TYR A 36 -1.58 24.71 -3.43
CA TYR A 36 -0.47 23.78 -3.66
C TYR A 36 -0.04 23.05 -2.39
N TRP A 37 0.03 23.74 -1.25
CA TRP A 37 0.34 23.09 0.04
C TRP A 37 -0.70 22.02 0.39
N LYS A 38 -1.99 22.25 0.10
CA LYS A 38 -3.05 21.22 0.29
C LYS A 38 -2.91 20.05 -0.67
N ARG A 39 -2.47 20.28 -1.91
CA ARG A 39 -2.35 19.24 -2.94
C ARG A 39 -1.12 18.34 -2.74
N TYR A 40 0.00 18.90 -2.27
CA TYR A 40 1.26 18.18 -2.16
C TYR A 40 1.51 17.50 -0.80
N ARG A 41 0.81 17.93 0.26
CA ARG A 41 0.93 17.40 1.62
C ARG A 41 0.71 15.88 1.70
N HIS A 42 -0.04 15.34 0.76
CA HIS A 42 -0.45 13.96 0.82
C HIS A 42 0.53 12.99 0.16
N HIS A 43 1.61 13.47 -0.47
CA HIS A 43 2.56 12.60 -1.14
C HIS A 43 3.76 12.21 -0.27
N LEU A 44 4.17 10.95 -0.41
CA LEU A 44 5.30 10.36 0.29
C LEU A 44 6.36 9.94 -0.74
N PRO A 45 7.66 10.04 -0.42
CA PRO A 45 8.71 9.54 -1.31
C PRO A 45 8.68 8.01 -1.38
N LEU A 46 8.84 7.46 -2.59
CA LEU A 46 8.92 6.02 -2.83
C LEU A 46 10.06 5.36 -2.04
N SER A 47 11.18 6.05 -1.80
CA SER A 47 12.30 5.51 -1.01
C SER A 47 11.92 5.07 0.42
N ILE A 48 10.87 5.64 1.03
CA ILE A 48 10.40 5.20 2.35
C ILE A 48 9.88 3.76 2.32
N LEU A 49 9.45 3.27 1.16
CA LEU A 49 9.02 1.87 0.98
C LEU A 49 10.20 0.89 0.93
N GLN A 50 11.45 1.35 1.09
CA GLN A 50 12.65 0.52 1.19
C GLN A 50 12.85 -0.45 0.01
N GLY A 51 12.39 -0.04 -1.19
CA GLY A 51 12.50 -0.84 -2.41
C GLY A 51 11.38 -1.86 -2.63
N TYR A 52 10.39 -1.96 -1.73
CA TYR A 52 9.20 -2.78 -1.96
C TYR A 52 8.28 -2.14 -3.00
N ASN A 53 7.77 -2.97 -3.91
CA ASN A 53 6.80 -2.55 -4.91
C ASN A 53 5.36 -2.95 -4.55
N VAL A 54 4.39 -2.39 -5.29
CA VAL A 54 2.94 -2.62 -5.10
C VAL A 54 2.54 -4.09 -5.08
N PHE A 55 3.16 -4.94 -5.91
CA PHE A 55 2.82 -6.37 -5.96
C PHE A 55 3.31 -7.11 -4.72
N GLN A 56 4.45 -6.70 -4.16
CA GLN A 56 4.92 -7.25 -2.87
C GLN A 56 4.00 -6.84 -1.72
N PHE A 57 3.48 -5.60 -1.72
CA PHE A 57 2.47 -5.17 -0.75
C PHE A 57 1.17 -5.96 -0.88
N ASP A 58 0.67 -6.17 -2.11
CA ASP A 58 -0.54 -6.97 -2.36
C ASP A 58 -0.39 -8.41 -1.84
N ILE A 59 0.73 -9.07 -2.15
CA ILE A 59 1.04 -10.42 -1.66
C ILE A 59 1.11 -10.42 -0.12
N ALA A 60 1.82 -9.46 0.48
CA ALA A 60 1.96 -9.37 1.92
C ALA A 60 0.60 -9.22 2.63
N LEU A 61 -0.26 -8.34 2.12
CA LEU A 61 -1.61 -8.15 2.65
C LEU A 61 -2.46 -9.41 2.54
N LYS A 62 -2.41 -10.10 1.40
CA LYS A 62 -3.12 -11.37 1.22
C LYS A 62 -2.59 -12.46 2.15
N MET A 63 -1.28 -12.51 2.39
CA MET A 63 -0.69 -13.40 3.38
C MET A 63 -1.19 -13.09 4.81
N ARG A 64 -1.25 -11.80 5.21
CA ARG A 64 -1.85 -11.38 6.48
C ARG A 64 -3.32 -11.78 6.56
N ILE A 65 -4.12 -11.55 5.51
CA ILE A 65 -5.53 -11.97 5.43
C ILE A 65 -5.69 -13.47 5.63
N ALA A 66 -4.87 -14.28 4.94
CA ALA A 66 -4.90 -15.74 5.08
C ALA A 66 -4.55 -16.18 6.51
N ASN A 67 -3.60 -15.51 7.15
CA ASN A 67 -3.21 -15.81 8.53
C ASN A 67 -4.29 -15.40 9.54
N MET A 68 -4.87 -14.21 9.38
CA MET A 68 -5.96 -13.70 10.20
C MET A 68 -7.18 -14.64 10.13
N PHE A 69 -7.52 -15.15 8.95
CA PHE A 69 -8.61 -16.10 8.79
C PHE A 69 -8.42 -17.33 9.70
N LEU A 70 -7.25 -17.97 9.66
CA LEU A 70 -6.94 -19.12 10.51
C LEU A 70 -6.95 -18.74 12.00
N PHE A 71 -6.42 -17.56 12.35
CA PHE A 71 -6.34 -17.09 13.72
C PHE A 71 -7.71 -16.79 14.34
N PHE A 72 -8.65 -16.27 13.55
CA PHE A 72 -10.00 -15.98 13.99
C PHE A 72 -10.94 -17.18 13.90
N ALA A 73 -10.70 -18.15 13.01
CA ALA A 73 -11.62 -19.26 12.73
C ALA A 73 -12.08 -20.06 13.96
N SER A 74 -11.29 -20.11 15.03
CA SER A 74 -11.64 -20.80 16.28
C SER A 74 -12.30 -19.90 17.33
N ARG A 75 -12.56 -18.61 17.03
CA ARG A 75 -13.11 -17.63 17.97
C ARG A 75 -14.61 -17.44 17.77
N ASN A 76 -15.30 -17.13 18.86
CA ASN A 76 -16.68 -16.63 18.81
C ASN A 76 -16.74 -15.33 18.01
N ASN A 77 -17.82 -15.12 17.25
CA ASN A 77 -18.03 -13.94 16.40
C ASN A 77 -16.96 -13.71 15.32
N PHE A 78 -16.30 -14.78 14.87
CA PHE A 78 -15.23 -14.75 13.87
C PHE A 78 -15.59 -13.91 12.63
N GLU A 79 -16.77 -14.12 12.04
CA GLU A 79 -17.13 -13.46 10.77
C GLU A 79 -17.18 -11.95 10.89
N GLU A 80 -17.69 -11.42 12.01
CA GLU A 80 -17.77 -9.99 12.25
C GLU A 80 -16.37 -9.37 12.41
N HIS A 81 -15.53 -9.99 13.24
CA HIS A 81 -14.16 -9.54 13.45
C HIS A 81 -13.36 -9.61 12.15
N PHE A 82 -13.43 -10.72 11.44
CA PHE A 82 -12.70 -10.90 10.20
C PHE A 82 -13.15 -9.89 9.14
N ALA A 83 -14.45 -9.65 8.96
CA ALA A 83 -14.95 -8.65 8.02
C ALA A 83 -14.46 -7.22 8.35
N LYS A 84 -14.36 -6.87 9.64
CA LYS A 84 -13.80 -5.58 10.07
C LYS A 84 -12.32 -5.46 9.69
N GLU A 85 -11.52 -6.50 9.94
CA GLU A 85 -10.09 -6.50 9.62
C GLU A 85 -9.83 -6.47 8.11
N ILE A 86 -10.65 -7.13 7.29
CA ILE A 86 -10.54 -7.05 5.81
C ILE A 86 -10.69 -5.61 5.31
N LYS A 87 -11.61 -4.84 5.89
CA LYS A 87 -11.77 -3.41 5.54
C LYS A 87 -10.54 -2.58 5.88
N ILE A 88 -9.81 -2.94 6.94
CA ILE A 88 -8.55 -2.27 7.29
C ILE A 88 -7.47 -2.65 6.28
N CYS A 89 -7.42 -3.92 5.86
CA CYS A 89 -6.44 -4.42 4.89
C CYS A 89 -6.62 -3.90 3.46
N SER A 90 -7.75 -3.28 3.10
CA SER A 90 -7.93 -2.65 1.79
C SER A 90 -7.43 -1.20 1.72
N LEU A 91 -7.28 -0.52 2.86
CA LEU A 91 -6.78 0.87 2.91
C LEU A 91 -5.34 1.02 2.40
N PRO A 92 -4.39 0.11 2.70
CA PRO A 92 -3.01 0.25 2.25
C PRO A 92 -2.84 0.32 0.74
N ILE A 93 -3.56 -0.51 -0.02
CA ILE A 93 -3.47 -0.52 -1.48
C ILE A 93 -3.99 0.79 -2.06
N ALA A 94 -5.09 1.32 -1.54
CA ALA A 94 -5.61 2.63 -1.95
C ALA A 94 -4.61 3.76 -1.64
N ALA A 95 -3.87 3.65 -0.54
CA ALA A 95 -2.87 4.63 -0.14
C ALA A 95 -1.56 4.56 -0.94
N LEU A 96 -1.30 3.52 -1.74
CA LEU A 96 -0.09 3.43 -2.57
C LEU A 96 0.00 4.52 -3.65
N GLY A 97 -1.14 5.04 -4.12
CA GLY A 97 -1.16 6.17 -5.06
C GLY A 97 -0.58 7.47 -4.47
N ARG A 98 -0.36 7.51 -3.15
CA ARG A 98 0.27 8.64 -2.46
C ARG A 98 1.79 8.64 -2.61
N PHE A 99 2.39 7.53 -3.02
CA PHE A 99 3.84 7.43 -3.14
C PHE A 99 4.29 7.80 -4.54
N ILE A 100 5.24 8.73 -4.62
CA ILE A 100 5.77 9.25 -5.89
C ILE A 100 7.30 9.16 -5.92
N PRO A 101 7.91 9.14 -7.12
CA PRO A 101 9.36 9.16 -7.27
C PRO A 101 10.00 10.30 -6.47
N ASP A 102 11.13 10.01 -5.82
CA ASP A 102 11.84 10.94 -4.95
C ASP A 102 12.24 12.23 -5.68
N ASP A 103 12.64 12.13 -6.95
CA ASP A 103 12.99 13.25 -7.79
C ASP A 103 11.76 14.10 -8.14
N LEU A 104 10.62 13.46 -8.44
CA LEU A 104 9.35 14.16 -8.64
C LEU A 104 8.90 14.88 -7.37
N LEU A 105 8.99 14.23 -6.19
CA LEU A 105 8.69 14.88 -4.92
C LEU A 105 9.58 16.10 -4.67
N ALA A 106 10.88 16.01 -4.98
CA ALA A 106 11.80 17.13 -4.85
C ALA A 106 11.41 18.30 -5.76
N LYS A 107 11.03 18.02 -7.01
CA LYS A 107 10.50 19.04 -7.95
C LYS A 107 9.23 19.70 -7.42
N LEU A 108 8.30 18.93 -6.84
CA LEU A 108 7.07 19.46 -6.25
C LEU A 108 7.34 20.35 -5.02
N LYS A 109 8.29 19.96 -4.16
CA LYS A 109 8.73 20.79 -3.02
C LYS A 109 9.35 22.10 -3.50
N TYR A 110 10.20 22.05 -4.52
CA TYR A 110 10.77 23.25 -5.12
C TYR A 110 9.69 24.21 -5.65
N LEU A 111 8.65 23.71 -6.33
CA LEU A 111 7.52 24.55 -6.77
C LEU A 111 6.79 25.20 -5.59
N ALA A 112 6.56 24.46 -4.50
CA ALA A 112 5.92 24.99 -3.31
C ALA A 112 6.74 26.15 -2.70
N GLU A 113 8.06 25.97 -2.59
CA GLU A 113 8.99 26.99 -2.10
C GLU A 113 9.05 28.21 -3.03
N LEU A 114 9.13 27.99 -4.35
CA LEU A 114 9.14 29.05 -5.34
C LEU A 114 7.85 29.90 -5.28
N SER A 115 6.70 29.28 -5.02
CA SER A 115 5.42 29.98 -4.89
C SER A 115 5.35 30.96 -3.70
N ASN A 116 6.25 30.81 -2.71
CA ASN A 116 6.36 31.73 -1.58
C ASN A 116 7.22 32.97 -1.90
N THR A 117 8.02 32.91 -2.97
CA THR A 117 9.02 33.94 -3.29
C THR A 117 8.71 34.68 -4.58
N VAL A 118 8.01 34.03 -5.52
CA VAL A 118 7.69 34.58 -6.83
C VAL A 118 6.19 34.47 -7.10
N SER A 119 5.60 35.50 -7.74
CA SER A 119 4.21 35.46 -8.18
C SER A 119 3.95 34.30 -9.14
N ARG A 120 2.82 33.61 -8.96
CA ARG A 120 2.38 32.47 -9.78
C ARG A 120 2.14 32.84 -11.25
N ASP A 121 1.80 34.10 -11.51
CA ASP A 121 1.60 34.60 -12.87
C ASP A 121 2.89 35.03 -13.57
N SER A 122 4.02 34.97 -12.86
CA SER A 122 5.32 35.26 -13.46
C SER A 122 5.72 34.20 -14.49
N ALA A 123 6.48 34.64 -15.50
CA ALA A 123 7.12 33.74 -16.44
C ALA A 123 8.09 32.76 -15.77
N GLU A 124 8.73 33.21 -14.67
CA GLU A 124 9.65 32.40 -13.88
C GLU A 124 8.95 31.21 -13.20
N PHE A 125 7.80 31.42 -12.57
CA PHE A 125 7.04 30.34 -11.96
C PHE A 125 6.50 29.36 -13.02
N ARG A 126 5.90 29.89 -14.09
CA ARG A 126 5.31 29.08 -15.17
C ARG A 126 6.33 28.25 -15.95
N LYS A 127 7.60 28.67 -15.97
CA LYS A 127 8.71 27.91 -16.56
C LYS A 127 8.86 26.52 -15.92
N TYR A 128 8.64 26.41 -14.62
CA TYR A 128 8.80 25.16 -13.87
C TYR A 128 7.47 24.44 -13.64
N GLU A 129 6.38 25.18 -13.44
CA GLU A 129 5.08 24.62 -13.09
C GLU A 129 4.61 23.58 -14.12
N ARG A 130 4.58 23.96 -15.41
CA ARG A 130 3.97 23.12 -16.44
C ARG A 130 4.69 21.77 -16.63
N PRO A 131 6.02 21.72 -16.81
CA PRO A 131 6.71 20.44 -17.00
C PRO A 131 6.57 19.50 -15.79
N ILE A 132 6.66 20.05 -14.57
CA ILE A 132 6.54 19.24 -13.36
C ILE A 132 5.10 18.72 -13.21
N TRP A 133 4.10 19.52 -13.59
CA TRP A 133 2.71 19.09 -13.56
C TRP A 133 2.40 18.02 -14.61
N GLU A 134 2.95 18.13 -15.81
CA GLU A 134 2.84 17.09 -16.86
C GLU A 134 3.45 15.76 -16.39
N GLU A 135 4.63 15.80 -15.76
CA GLU A 135 5.29 14.63 -15.19
C GLU A 135 4.47 14.00 -14.06
N TYR A 136 3.89 14.83 -13.18
CA TYR A 136 2.99 14.38 -12.12
C TYR A 136 1.72 13.72 -12.67
N CYS A 137 1.05 14.35 -13.64
CA CYS A 137 -0.13 13.78 -14.27
C CYS A 137 0.17 12.44 -14.95
N ALA A 138 1.33 12.32 -15.62
CA ALA A 138 1.75 11.06 -16.21
C ALA A 138 1.97 9.95 -15.17
N HIS A 139 2.49 10.30 -13.97
CA HIS A 139 2.64 9.36 -12.86
C HIS A 139 1.29 8.90 -12.28
N ASP A 140 0.37 9.84 -12.04
CA ASP A 140 -0.99 9.52 -11.57
C ASP A 140 -1.74 8.63 -12.58
N GLU A 141 -1.61 8.94 -13.87
CA GLU A 141 -2.19 8.12 -14.94
C GLU A 141 -1.59 6.72 -15.01
N TRP A 142 -0.29 6.57 -14.76
CA TRP A 142 0.35 5.25 -14.70
C TRP A 142 -0.27 4.40 -13.58
N PHE A 143 -0.41 4.96 -12.37
CA PHE A 143 -0.96 4.22 -11.25
C PHE A 143 -2.42 3.79 -11.49
N ILE A 144 -3.22 4.65 -12.10
CA ILE A 144 -4.64 4.39 -12.38
C ILE A 144 -4.84 3.41 -13.55
N ASN A 145 -3.97 3.45 -14.56
CA ASN A 145 -4.15 2.69 -15.80
C ASN A 145 -3.26 1.44 -15.90
N ASP A 146 -2.45 1.12 -14.89
CA ASP A 146 -1.67 -0.11 -14.90
C ASP A 146 -2.61 -1.33 -14.87
N LYS A 147 -2.70 -2.02 -16.02
CA LYS A 147 -3.56 -3.21 -16.19
C LYS A 147 -3.26 -4.29 -15.17
N LYS A 148 -2.00 -4.44 -14.74
CA LYS A 148 -1.62 -5.43 -13.74
C LYS A 148 -2.22 -5.05 -12.39
N PHE A 149 -2.15 -3.77 -12.02
CA PHE A 149 -2.74 -3.27 -10.77
C PHE A 149 -4.27 -3.41 -10.77
N ILE A 150 -4.95 -3.02 -11.84
CA ILE A 150 -6.41 -3.16 -11.98
C ILE A 150 -6.85 -4.64 -11.91
N SER A 151 -6.01 -5.55 -12.41
CA SER A 151 -6.31 -6.99 -12.40
C SER A 151 -6.09 -7.68 -11.06
N LEU A 152 -5.60 -6.96 -10.04
CA LEU A 152 -5.37 -7.54 -8.73
C LEU A 152 -6.70 -7.96 -8.07
N GLU A 153 -6.73 -9.20 -7.58
CA GLU A 153 -7.82 -9.70 -6.75
C GLU A 153 -7.96 -8.84 -5.50
N THR A 154 -9.18 -8.36 -5.19
CA THR A 154 -9.43 -7.52 -4.02
C THR A 154 -9.28 -8.30 -2.71
N SER A 155 -9.07 -7.57 -1.61
CA SER A 155 -9.01 -8.16 -0.27
C SER A 155 -10.28 -8.95 0.08
N GLU A 156 -11.48 -8.49 -0.31
CA GLU A 156 -12.72 -9.24 -0.08
C GLU A 156 -12.79 -10.54 -0.89
N ALA A 157 -12.39 -10.49 -2.17
CA ALA A 157 -12.39 -11.66 -3.04
C ALA A 157 -11.40 -12.72 -2.52
N PHE A 158 -10.20 -12.30 -2.11
CA PHE A 158 -9.22 -13.20 -1.50
C PHE A 158 -9.70 -13.73 -0.14
N ALA A 159 -10.34 -12.92 0.69
CA ALA A 159 -10.93 -13.39 1.95
C ALA A 159 -12.04 -14.43 1.73
N ALA A 160 -12.86 -14.27 0.68
CA ALA A 160 -13.85 -15.26 0.27
C ALA A 160 -13.17 -16.57 -0.19
N TYR A 161 -12.04 -16.48 -0.88
CA TYR A 161 -11.21 -17.64 -1.22
C TYR A 161 -10.73 -18.39 0.03
N CYS A 162 -10.20 -17.69 1.04
CA CYS A 162 -9.80 -18.30 2.32
C CYS A 162 -10.95 -19.06 2.99
N ARG A 163 -12.15 -18.45 3.03
CA ARG A 163 -13.37 -19.10 3.56
C ARG A 163 -13.72 -20.37 2.81
N ARG A 164 -13.63 -20.34 1.47
CA ARG A 164 -13.96 -21.49 0.60
C ARG A 164 -13.00 -22.66 0.82
N ILE A 165 -11.72 -22.41 1.06
CA ILE A 165 -10.77 -23.48 1.44
C ILE A 165 -11.18 -24.06 2.80
N GLY A 166 -11.48 -23.18 3.77
CA GLY A 166 -11.87 -23.56 5.12
C GLY A 166 -10.67 -23.76 6.04
N ALA A 167 -10.83 -23.38 7.31
CA ALA A 167 -9.75 -23.38 8.29
C ALA A 167 -9.29 -24.79 8.72
N ASN A 168 -10.06 -25.84 8.41
CA ASN A 168 -9.73 -27.22 8.74
C ASN A 168 -9.01 -27.97 7.60
N ASP A 169 -8.69 -27.28 6.50
CA ASP A 169 -8.04 -27.91 5.35
C ASP A 169 -6.56 -28.21 5.65
N PRO A 170 -6.11 -29.48 5.62
CA PRO A 170 -4.75 -29.86 5.98
C PRO A 170 -3.68 -29.35 5.00
N ILE A 171 -4.09 -28.83 3.83
CA ILE A 171 -3.19 -28.23 2.83
C ILE A 171 -3.53 -26.76 2.58
N TYR A 172 -4.17 -26.08 3.54
CA TYR A 172 -4.56 -24.67 3.46
C TYR A 172 -3.41 -23.77 2.97
N TRP A 173 -2.26 -23.80 3.64
CA TRP A 173 -1.13 -22.94 3.28
C TRP A 173 -0.54 -23.24 1.89
N GLN A 174 -0.55 -24.51 1.46
CA GLN A 174 -0.13 -24.87 0.11
C GLN A 174 -1.05 -24.23 -0.94
N LYS A 175 -2.38 -24.23 -0.70
CA LYS A 175 -3.36 -23.59 -1.59
C LYS A 175 -3.20 -22.07 -1.62
N ILE A 176 -2.95 -21.45 -0.47
CA ILE A 176 -2.66 -20.00 -0.37
C ILE A 176 -1.41 -19.64 -1.18
N TYR A 177 -0.28 -20.31 -0.96
CA TYR A 177 0.96 -20.03 -1.70
C TYR A 177 0.77 -20.21 -3.21
N THR A 178 0.11 -21.30 -3.60
CA THR A 178 -0.22 -21.57 -5.01
C THR A 178 -1.08 -20.45 -5.61
N ARG A 179 -2.11 -19.98 -4.90
CA ARG A 179 -2.98 -18.88 -5.36
C ARG A 179 -2.22 -17.57 -5.54
N LEU A 180 -1.24 -17.31 -4.68
CA LEU A 180 -0.39 -16.13 -4.70
C LEU A 180 0.79 -16.23 -5.69
N GLY A 181 0.97 -17.36 -6.37
CA GLY A 181 2.12 -17.58 -7.26
C GLY A 181 3.45 -17.68 -6.51
N LEU A 182 3.41 -17.98 -5.22
CA LEU A 182 4.58 -18.19 -4.38
C LEU A 182 5.01 -19.65 -4.40
N GLU A 183 6.32 -19.88 -4.31
CA GLU A 183 6.84 -21.24 -4.17
C GLU A 183 6.58 -21.79 -2.76
N TYR A 184 5.95 -22.98 -2.68
CA TYR A 184 5.69 -23.67 -1.42
C TYR A 184 6.84 -24.61 -1.08
N THR A 185 7.66 -24.24 -0.09
CA THR A 185 8.92 -24.91 0.25
C THR A 185 8.86 -25.56 1.63
N SER A 186 9.98 -26.13 2.09
CA SER A 186 10.10 -26.67 3.45
C SER A 186 9.96 -25.59 4.55
N SER A 187 10.31 -24.33 4.25
CA SER A 187 10.19 -23.20 5.19
C SER A 187 8.80 -22.56 5.20
N SER A 188 7.93 -22.89 4.25
CA SER A 188 6.54 -22.41 4.25
C SER A 188 5.72 -23.04 5.40
N PRO A 189 4.72 -22.31 5.93
CA PRO A 189 3.84 -22.83 6.98
C PRO A 189 3.17 -24.15 6.58
N LYS A 190 3.06 -25.07 7.55
CA LYS A 190 2.51 -26.41 7.36
C LYS A 190 1.09 -26.51 7.91
N GLY A 191 0.26 -27.29 7.24
CA GLY A 191 -1.12 -27.53 7.66
C GLY A 191 -1.99 -26.28 7.55
N ASN A 192 -2.74 -26.06 8.62
CA ASN A 192 -3.71 -24.99 8.82
C ASN A 192 -3.48 -24.21 10.13
N ASN A 193 -2.28 -24.31 10.71
CA ASN A 193 -1.97 -23.56 11.91
C ASN A 193 -1.72 -22.08 11.55
N PRO A 194 -2.31 -21.13 12.29
CA PRO A 194 -1.94 -19.72 12.15
C PRO A 194 -0.48 -19.54 12.57
N VAL A 195 0.24 -18.72 11.81
CA VAL A 195 1.63 -18.36 12.11
C VAL A 195 1.61 -17.18 13.07
N ARG A 196 2.25 -17.33 14.22
CA ARG A 196 2.45 -16.19 15.13
C ARG A 196 3.53 -15.29 14.53
N ALA A 197 3.18 -14.04 14.29
CA ALA A 197 4.14 -12.98 14.00
C ALA A 197 4.90 -12.61 15.29
#